data_AF-A0A1A9GL57-F1
#
_entry.id   AF-A0A1A9GL57-F1
#
_cell.length_a   1.000
_cell.length_b   1.000
_cell.length_c   1.000
_cell.angle_alpha   90.00
_cell.angle_beta   90.00
_cell.angle_gamma   90.00
#
_symmetry.space_group_name_H-M   'P 1'
#
loop_
_entity.id
_entity.type
_entity.pdbx_description
1 polymer ?
#
loop_
_entity_poly.entity_id
_entity_poly.type
_entity_poly.pdbx_seq_one_letter_code
_entity_poly.pdbx_strand_id
1 'polypeptide(L)'
;MSQMGMEYNALRAGSRRWAALGELLDETAKDFGAAPVAGLAPDCQGAATSFLSAWQGYAGESAAIVEGFATALEEVVGSTTETDSATGSGFETLDSRLGSAR
;
A
#
# COMPACT_ATOMS: atom_id res chain seq x y z
N MET A 1 -10.51 -5.44 22.79
CA MET A 1 -10.23 -5.29 21.35
C MET A 1 -10.67 -6.59 20.69
N SER A 2 -11.57 -6.57 19.71
CA SER A 2 -12.01 -7.80 19.01
C SER A 2 -10.89 -8.33 18.11
N GLN A 3 -10.89 -9.63 17.82
CA GLN A 3 -9.95 -10.24 16.88
C GLN A 3 -10.00 -9.53 15.50
N MET A 4 -11.20 -9.18 15.05
CA MET A 4 -11.43 -8.39 13.84
C MET A 4 -10.74 -7.01 13.90
N GLY A 5 -10.79 -6.32 15.03
CA GLY A 5 -10.11 -5.03 15.21
C GLY A 5 -8.58 -5.12 15.19
N MET A 6 -8.00 -6.25 15.59
CA MET A 6 -6.55 -6.48 15.48
C MET A 6 -6.12 -6.79 14.05
N GLU A 7 -6.86 -7.64 13.35
CA GLU A 7 -6.63 -7.96 11.93
C GLU A 7 -6.78 -6.71 11.04
N TYR A 8 -7.77 -5.87 11.33
CA TYR A 8 -7.99 -4.59 10.68
C TYR A 8 -6.81 -3.62 10.82
N ASN A 9 -6.32 -3.43 12.06
CA ASN A 9 -5.17 -2.56 12.32
C ASN A 9 -3.90 -3.07 11.62
N ALA A 10 -3.74 -4.39 11.54
CA ALA A 10 -2.62 -5.00 10.81
C ALA A 10 -2.72 -4.76 9.30
N LEU A 11 -3.91 -4.88 8.70
CA LEU A 11 -4.14 -4.60 7.27
C LEU A 11 -3.91 -3.13 6.93
N ARG A 12 -4.41 -2.20 7.75
CA ARG A 12 -4.19 -0.76 7.57
C ARG A 12 -2.73 -0.36 7.75
N ALA A 13 -2.03 -0.96 8.71
CA ALA A 13 -0.59 -0.75 8.85
C ALA A 13 0.17 -1.35 7.66
N GLY A 14 -0.29 -2.48 7.13
CA GLY A 14 0.20 -3.12 5.92
C GLY A 14 0.07 -2.22 4.69
N SER A 15 -1.11 -1.66 4.42
CA SER A 15 -1.35 -0.81 3.23
C SER A 15 -0.39 0.38 3.21
N ARG A 16 -0.20 1.06 4.35
CA ARG A 16 0.73 2.20 4.47
C ARG A 16 2.18 1.81 4.21
N ARG A 17 2.61 0.64 4.68
CA ARG A 17 3.97 0.14 4.44
C ARG A 17 4.18 -0.17 2.96
N TRP A 18 3.18 -0.75 2.31
CA TRP A 18 3.23 -1.00 0.87
C TRP A 18 3.23 0.33 0.10
N ALA A 19 2.37 1.29 0.43
CA ALA A 19 2.39 2.62 -0.20
C ALA A 19 3.78 3.29 -0.11
N ALA A 20 4.39 3.29 1.08
CA ALA A 20 5.73 3.85 1.28
C ALA A 20 6.82 3.09 0.50
N LEU A 21 6.69 1.77 0.35
CA LEU A 21 7.58 0.98 -0.51
C LEU A 21 7.40 1.36 -1.99
N GLY A 22 6.16 1.60 -2.43
CA GLY A 22 5.84 2.05 -3.78
C GLY A 22 6.50 3.39 -4.10
N GLU A 23 6.38 4.37 -3.19
CA GLU A 23 7.08 5.66 -3.29
C GLU A 23 8.60 5.47 -3.40
N LEU A 24 9.19 4.67 -2.51
CA LEU A 24 10.64 4.42 -2.54
C LEU A 24 11.09 3.78 -3.87
N LEU A 25 10.32 2.85 -4.41
CA LEU A 25 10.61 2.20 -5.69
C LEU A 25 10.53 3.21 -6.84
N ASP A 26 9.50 4.05 -6.87
CA ASP A 26 9.34 5.09 -7.89
C ASP A 26 10.43 6.16 -7.81
N GLU A 27 10.77 6.62 -6.61
CA GLU A 27 11.87 7.56 -6.36
C GLU A 27 13.20 6.98 -6.83
N THR A 28 13.54 5.76 -6.42
CA THR A 28 14.80 5.12 -6.82
C THR A 28 14.84 4.81 -8.32
N ALA A 29 13.71 4.49 -8.96
CA ALA A 29 13.64 4.32 -10.41
C ALA A 29 13.98 5.63 -11.15
N LYS A 30 13.47 6.76 -10.66
CA LYS A 30 13.73 8.09 -11.23
C LYS A 30 15.16 8.54 -11.00
N ASP A 31 15.63 8.45 -9.77
CA ASP A 31 16.96 8.92 -9.37
C ASP A 31 18.06 8.12 -10.07
N PHE A 32 17.90 6.80 -10.16
CA PHE A 32 18.92 5.94 -10.78
C PHE A 32 18.81 5.93 -12.30
N GLY A 33 17.61 6.09 -12.86
CA GLY A 33 17.43 6.31 -14.29
C GLY A 33 18.12 7.56 -14.82
N ALA A 34 18.33 8.57 -13.95
CA ALA A 34 19.04 9.80 -14.27
C ALA A 34 20.50 9.84 -13.77
N ALA A 35 20.98 8.79 -13.09
CA ALA A 35 22.28 8.81 -12.44
C ALA A 35 23.44 8.77 -13.45
N PRO A 36 24.41 9.69 -13.37
CA PRO A 36 25.55 9.70 -14.28
C PRO A 36 26.55 8.59 -13.93
N VAL A 37 26.91 7.77 -14.91
CA VAL A 37 27.96 6.73 -14.76
C VAL A 37 29.37 7.26 -15.02
N ALA A 38 29.51 8.49 -15.50
CA ALA A 38 30.80 9.08 -15.90
C ALA A 38 31.80 9.22 -14.73
N GLY A 39 31.32 9.19 -13.48
CA GLY A 39 32.16 9.18 -12.28
C GLY A 39 32.78 7.82 -11.94
N LEU A 40 32.38 6.74 -12.64
CA LEU A 40 32.89 5.39 -12.43
C LEU A 40 34.11 5.10 -13.31
N ALA A 41 34.94 4.14 -12.89
CA ALA A 41 36.05 3.64 -13.70
C ALA A 41 35.54 3.17 -15.08
N PRO A 42 36.27 3.43 -16.19
CA PRO A 42 35.80 3.15 -17.55
C PRO A 42 35.29 1.72 -17.75
N ASP A 43 36.00 0.73 -17.18
CA ASP A 43 35.67 -0.69 -17.28
C ASP A 43 34.32 -1.04 -16.62
N CYS A 44 33.86 -0.22 -15.66
CA CYS A 44 32.59 -0.42 -14.94
C CYS A 44 31.40 0.30 -15.58
N GLN A 45 31.63 1.29 -16.46
CA GLN A 45 30.57 2.17 -16.96
C GLN A 45 29.50 1.41 -17.76
N GLY A 46 29.92 0.44 -18.58
CA GLY A 46 29.00 -0.42 -19.35
C GLY A 46 28.09 -1.23 -18.42
N ALA A 47 28.68 -1.93 -17.45
CA ALA A 47 27.94 -2.72 -16.47
C ALA A 47 26.99 -1.86 -15.62
N ALA A 48 27.46 -0.69 -15.17
CA ALA A 48 26.65 0.25 -14.40
C ALA A 48 25.46 0.77 -15.20
N THR A 49 25.66 1.12 -16.47
CA THR A 49 24.58 1.58 -17.36
C THR A 49 23.51 0.49 -17.52
N SER A 50 23.92 -0.75 -17.80
CA SER A 50 22.98 -1.87 -17.93
C SER A 50 22.22 -2.14 -16.64
N PHE A 51 22.89 -2.08 -15.49
CA PHE A 51 22.26 -2.25 -14.19
C PHE A 51 21.24 -1.14 -13.92
N LEU A 52 21.59 0.13 -14.12
CA LEU A 52 20.71 1.27 -13.83
C LEU A 52 19.47 1.26 -14.73
N SER A 53 19.61 0.96 -16.02
CA SER A 53 18.44 0.80 -16.91
C SER A 53 17.55 -0.36 -16.50
N ALA A 54 18.12 -1.51 -16.14
CA ALA A 54 17.34 -2.66 -15.67
C ALA A 54 16.63 -2.34 -14.35
N TRP A 55 17.32 -1.67 -13.42
CA TRP A 55 16.76 -1.23 -12.15
C TRP A 55 15.59 -0.26 -12.35
N GLN A 56 15.74 0.74 -13.22
CA GLN A 56 14.67 1.70 -13.52
C GLN A 56 13.39 0.99 -13.98
N GLY A 57 13.51 0.02 -14.90
CA GLY A 57 12.36 -0.75 -15.37
C GLY A 57 11.74 -1.60 -14.26
N TYR A 58 12.56 -2.39 -13.57
CA TYR A 58 12.09 -3.26 -12.48
C TYR A 58 11.44 -2.49 -11.34
N ALA A 59 12.07 -1.41 -10.89
CA ALA A 59 11.57 -0.59 -9.79
C ALA A 59 10.28 0.15 -10.19
N GLY A 60 10.20 0.68 -11.42
CA GLY A 60 8.97 1.29 -11.93
C GLY A 60 7.79 0.31 -12.02
N GLU A 61 8.02 -0.89 -12.58
CA GLU A 61 6.98 -1.94 -12.62
C GLU A 61 6.57 -2.39 -11.21
N SER A 62 7.56 -2.55 -10.32
CA SER A 62 7.29 -2.94 -8.93
C SER A 62 6.51 -1.87 -8.17
N ALA A 63 6.81 -0.59 -8.38
CA ALA A 63 6.08 0.53 -7.78
C ALA A 63 4.58 0.47 -8.15
N ALA A 64 4.26 0.26 -9.44
CA ALA A 64 2.88 0.16 -9.90
C ALA A 64 2.13 -1.03 -9.29
N ILE A 65 2.78 -2.20 -9.16
CA ILE A 65 2.21 -3.38 -8.52
C ILE A 65 1.91 -3.09 -7.04
N VAL A 66 2.87 -2.47 -6.35
CA VAL A 66 2.79 -2.16 -4.93
C VAL A 66 1.70 -1.14 -4.64
N GLU A 67 1.57 -0.10 -5.46
CA GLU A 67 0.52 0.90 -5.36
C GLU A 67 -0.87 0.27 -5.56
N GLY A 68 -1.03 -0.58 -6.58
CA GLY A 68 -2.26 -1.32 -6.82
C GLY A 68 -2.64 -2.22 -5.64
N PHE A 69 -1.67 -2.90 -5.04
CA PHE A 69 -1.90 -3.74 -3.86
C PHE A 69 -2.26 -2.91 -2.62
N ALA A 70 -1.58 -1.80 -2.38
CA ALA A 70 -1.90 -0.89 -1.28
C ALA A 70 -3.32 -0.33 -1.41
N THR A 71 -3.72 0.06 -2.62
CA THR A 71 -5.08 0.54 -2.94
C THR A 71 -6.11 -0.54 -2.65
N ALA A 72 -5.89 -1.77 -3.12
CA ALA A 72 -6.80 -2.89 -2.86
C ALA A 72 -6.95 -3.19 -1.35
N LEU A 73 -5.86 -3.08 -0.58
CA LEU A 73 -5.93 -3.22 0.89
C LEU A 73 -6.75 -2.10 1.54
N GLU A 74 -6.62 -0.85 1.07
CA GLU A 74 -7.41 0.27 1.58
C GLU A 74 -8.90 0.13 1.26
N GLU A 75 -9.25 -0.35 0.06
CA GLU A 75 -10.64 -0.64 -0.32
C GLU A 75 -11.28 -1.72 0.57
N VAL A 76 -10.55 -2.81 0.85
CA VAL A 76 -11.01 -3.88 1.76
C VAL A 76 -11.24 -3.34 3.17
N VAL A 77 -10.31 -2.51 3.66
CA VAL A 77 -10.41 -1.84 4.96
C VAL A 77 -11.62 -0.89 5.00
N GLY A 78 -11.85 -0.11 3.94
CA GLY A 78 -13.01 0.79 3.81
C GLY A 78 -14.34 0.04 3.85
N SER A 79 -14.48 -0.97 2.98
CA SER A 79 -15.69 -1.80 2.88
C SER A 79 -16.05 -2.51 4.19
N THR A 80 -15.04 -3.01 4.91
CA THR A 80 -15.24 -3.64 6.23
C THR A 80 -15.75 -2.64 7.26
N THR A 81 -15.21 -1.40 7.26
CA THR A 81 -15.62 -0.33 8.19
C THR A 81 -17.07 0.10 7.95
N GLU A 82 -17.47 0.22 6.69
CA GLU A 82 -18.85 0.56 6.30
C GLU A 82 -19.83 -0.53 6.71
N THR A 83 -19.46 -1.80 6.46
CA THR A 83 -20.29 -2.96 6.82
C THR A 83 -20.49 -3.08 8.34
N ASP A 84 -19.43 -2.89 9.13
CA ASP A 84 -19.51 -2.91 10.60
C ASP A 84 -20.38 -1.77 11.13
N SER A 85 -20.22 -0.56 10.59
CA SER A 85 -21.00 0.62 11.00
C SER A 85 -22.49 0.47 10.68
N ALA A 86 -22.81 -0.10 9.50
CA ALA A 86 -24.18 -0.40 9.10
C ALA A 86 -24.83 -1.46 10.02
N THR A 87 -24.06 -2.50 10.37
CA THR A 87 -24.53 -3.58 11.25
C THR A 87 -24.78 -3.08 12.67
N GLY A 88 -23.86 -2.29 13.24
CA GLY A 88 -24.00 -1.69 14.58
C GLY A 88 -25.24 -0.79 14.68
N SER A 89 -25.43 0.09 13.70
CA SER A 89 -26.60 0.98 13.63
C SER A 89 -27.91 0.21 13.51
N GLY A 90 -27.91 -0.91 12.77
CA GLY A 90 -29.06 -1.81 12.66
C GLY A 90 -29.45 -2.46 13.99
N PHE A 91 -28.47 -2.91 14.78
CA PHE A 91 -28.72 -3.48 16.10
C PHE A 91 -29.21 -2.43 17.10
N GLU A 92 -28.62 -1.23 17.15
CA GLU A 92 -29.14 -0.13 17.99
C GLU A 92 -30.56 0.26 17.62
N THR A 93 -30.88 0.28 16.32
CA THR A 93 -32.24 0.57 15.84
C THR A 93 -33.23 -0.53 16.25
N LEU A 94 -32.82 -1.80 16.25
CA LEU A 94 -33.65 -2.91 16.71
C LEU A 94 -33.83 -2.91 18.24
N ASP A 95 -32.77 -2.66 18.99
CA ASP A 95 -32.77 -2.63 20.46
C ASP A 95 -33.60 -1.45 20.99
N SER A 96 -33.46 -0.26 20.40
CA SER A 96 -34.29 0.90 20.74
C SER A 96 -35.78 0.68 20.45
N ARG A 97 -36.13 -0.07 19.40
CA ARG A 97 -37.51 -0.45 19.10
C ARG A 97 -38.07 -1.45 20.10
N LEU A 98 -37.26 -2.39 20.58
CA LEU A 98 -37.66 -3.38 21.58
C LEU A 98 -37.71 -2.81 23.01
N GLY A 99 -36.90 -1.79 23.32
CA GLY A 99 -36.89 -1.11 24.61
C GLY A 99 -38.11 -0.24 24.92
N SER A 100 -38.82 0.27 23.90
CA SER A 100 -40.06 1.05 24.10
C SER A 100 -41.32 0.20 24.34
N ALA A 101 -41.21 -1.13 24.23
CA ALA A 101 -42.31 -2.08 24.36
C ALA A 101 -42.45 -2.69 25.77
N ARG A 102 -41.82 -2.08 26.79
CA ARG A 102 -41.96 -2.47 28.21
C ARG A 102 -42.57 -1.35 29.04
#